data_AF-A0AAD9X4R4-F1
#
_entry.id   AF-A0AAD9X4R4-F1
#
_cell.length_a   1.000
_cell.length_b   1.000
_cell.length_c   1.000
_cell.angle_alpha   90.00
_cell.angle_beta   90.00
_cell.angle_gamma   90.00
#
_symmetry.space_group_name_H-M   'P 1'
#
loop_
_entity.id
_entity.type
_entity.pdbx_description
1 polymer ?
#
loop_
_entity_poly.entity_id
_entity_poly.type
_entity_poly.pdbx_seq_one_letter_code
_entity_poly.pdbx_strand_id
1 'polypeptide(L)'
;MLELMQAHALAIHLGVEHETPLTNALVTMYSRIGDINFASLAFEHLKFKDVVSWTAMILAYSNHGYGYHVFPVFAHMLRSGIKPDEITFVGILSACSHVGLVEKGQKLFYSMSRVYGFKPRAVSIFPASWTS
;
A
#
# COMPACT_ATOMS: atom_id res chain seq x y z
N MET A 1 -14.50 1.04 -14.33
CA MET A 1 -15.17 0.77 -13.03
C MET A 1 -16.23 -0.32 -13.19
N LEU A 2 -17.20 -0.15 -14.12
CA LEU A 2 -18.27 -1.13 -14.35
C LEU A 2 -17.75 -2.54 -14.70
N GLU A 3 -16.76 -2.63 -15.59
CA GLU A 3 -16.16 -3.92 -16.00
C GLU A 3 -15.50 -4.67 -14.84
N LEU A 4 -14.85 -3.95 -13.92
CA LEU A 4 -14.20 -4.58 -12.76
C LEU A 4 -15.24 -5.05 -11.72
N MET A 5 -16.35 -4.33 -11.57
CA MET A 5 -17.48 -4.76 -10.73
C MET A 5 -18.21 -5.96 -11.33
N GLN A 6 -18.35 -6.01 -12.67
CA GLN A 6 -18.88 -7.17 -13.37
C GLN A 6 -17.96 -8.38 -13.24
N ALA A 7 -16.64 -8.18 -13.36
CA ALA A 7 -15.65 -9.22 -13.12
C ALA A 7 -15.67 -9.71 -11.66
N HIS A 8 -15.83 -8.82 -10.68
CA HIS A 8 -16.02 -9.17 -9.26
C HIS A 8 -17.28 -10.02 -9.06
N ALA A 9 -18.43 -9.56 -9.59
CA ALA A 9 -19.70 -10.27 -9.46
C ALA A 9 -19.64 -11.67 -10.11
N LEU A 10 -18.99 -11.76 -11.28
CA LEU A 10 -18.75 -13.03 -11.96
C LEU A 10 -17.82 -13.94 -11.14
N ALA A 11 -16.77 -13.39 -10.53
CA ALA A 11 -15.85 -14.17 -9.71
C ALA A 11 -16.52 -14.74 -8.46
N ILE A 12 -17.38 -13.97 -7.77
CA ILE A 12 -18.22 -14.49 -6.68
C ILE A 12 -19.10 -15.63 -7.19
N HIS A 13 -19.74 -15.45 -8.35
CA HIS A 13 -20.61 -16.47 -8.91
C HIS A 13 -19.86 -17.77 -9.25
N LEU A 14 -18.60 -17.65 -9.68
CA LEU A 14 -17.73 -18.77 -10.04
C LEU A 14 -16.94 -19.34 -8.84
N GLY A 15 -16.99 -18.72 -7.66
CA GLY A 15 -16.23 -19.13 -6.48
C GLY A 15 -14.72 -18.87 -6.59
N VAL A 16 -14.30 -17.92 -7.43
CA VAL A 16 -12.90 -17.57 -7.70
C VAL A 16 -12.52 -16.18 -7.20
N GLU A 17 -13.36 -15.55 -6.36
CA GLU A 17 -13.15 -14.24 -5.76
C GLU A 17 -11.90 -14.15 -4.86
N HIS A 18 -11.31 -15.29 -4.52
CA HIS A 18 -10.06 -15.36 -3.77
C HIS A 18 -8.81 -15.32 -4.65
N GLU A 19 -8.93 -15.30 -5.98
CA GLU A 19 -7.79 -15.19 -6.88
C GLU A 19 -7.07 -13.84 -6.73
N THR A 20 -5.80 -13.91 -6.36
CA THR A 20 -4.96 -12.75 -6.04
C THR A 20 -4.96 -11.67 -7.13
N PRO A 21 -4.88 -11.98 -8.45
CA PRO A 21 -4.85 -10.93 -9.48
C PRO A 21 -6.13 -10.08 -9.54
N LEU A 22 -7.31 -10.71 -9.49
CA LEU A 22 -8.59 -10.01 -9.54
C LEU A 22 -8.77 -9.13 -8.30
N THR A 23 -8.47 -9.69 -7.13
CA THR A 23 -8.68 -8.99 -5.87
C THR A 23 -7.64 -7.89 -5.66
N ASN A 24 -6.41 -8.04 -6.17
CA ASN A 24 -5.44 -6.94 -6.26
C ASN A 24 -5.93 -5.80 -7.16
N ALA A 25 -6.57 -6.12 -8.28
CA ALA A 25 -7.17 -5.11 -9.15
C ALA A 25 -8.31 -4.38 -8.44
N LEU A 26 -9.13 -5.08 -7.66
CA LEU A 26 -10.21 -4.49 -6.86
C LEU A 26 -9.70 -3.60 -5.73
N VAL A 27 -8.74 -4.08 -4.94
CA VAL A 27 -8.08 -3.27 -3.90
C VAL A 27 -7.50 -2.01 -4.52
N THR A 28 -6.77 -2.12 -5.63
CA THR A 28 -6.20 -0.97 -6.35
C THR A 28 -7.28 -0.01 -6.84
N MET A 29 -8.39 -0.52 -7.38
CA MET A 29 -9.48 0.31 -7.90
C MET A 29 -10.19 1.08 -6.79
N TYR A 30 -10.61 0.40 -5.72
CA TYR A 30 -11.24 1.05 -4.56
C TYR A 30 -10.30 2.06 -3.91
N SER A 31 -9.00 1.73 -3.82
CA SER A 31 -7.94 2.64 -3.35
C SER A 31 -7.82 3.88 -4.23
N ARG A 32 -7.99 3.78 -5.56
CA ARG A 32 -7.90 4.94 -6.46
C ARG A 32 -9.09 5.88 -6.36
N ILE A 33 -10.29 5.37 -6.04
CA ILE A 33 -11.49 6.19 -5.92
C ILE A 33 -11.75 6.70 -4.50
N GLY A 34 -10.88 6.35 -3.55
CA GLY A 34 -10.97 6.81 -2.15
C GLY A 34 -11.95 6.02 -1.29
N ASP A 35 -12.50 4.92 -1.81
CA ASP A 35 -13.34 4.05 -1.01
C ASP A 35 -12.50 3.04 -0.22
N ILE A 36 -11.94 3.54 0.89
CA ILE A 36 -11.05 2.74 1.74
C ILE A 36 -11.79 1.59 2.41
N ASN A 37 -13.09 1.74 2.66
CA ASN A 37 -13.89 0.67 3.28
C ASN A 37 -13.97 -0.54 2.34
N PHE A 38 -14.31 -0.33 1.07
CA PHE A 38 -14.31 -1.43 0.09
C PHE A 38 -12.90 -1.92 -0.24
N ALA A 39 -11.89 -1.04 -0.27
CA ALA A 39 -10.50 -1.47 -0.45
C ALA A 39 -10.06 -2.42 0.69
N SER A 40 -10.33 -2.03 1.94
CA SER A 40 -10.03 -2.85 3.12
C SER A 40 -10.82 -4.15 3.11
N LEU A 41 -12.10 -4.12 2.75
CA LEU A 41 -12.93 -5.31 2.66
C LEU A 41 -12.39 -6.29 1.61
N ALA A 42 -12.08 -5.81 0.40
CA ALA A 42 -11.49 -6.64 -0.66
C ALA A 42 -10.13 -7.22 -0.22
N PHE A 43 -9.32 -6.41 0.47
CA PHE A 43 -8.04 -6.84 1.01
C PHE A 43 -8.21 -7.93 2.07
N GLU A 44 -9.14 -7.79 3.01
CA GLU A 44 -9.44 -8.80 4.04
C GLU A 44 -9.79 -10.15 3.41
N HIS A 45 -10.62 -10.16 2.35
CA HIS A 45 -11.06 -11.36 1.63
C HIS A 45 -9.96 -12.09 0.84
N LEU A 46 -8.78 -11.49 0.64
CA LEU A 46 -7.65 -12.19 0.04
C LEU A 46 -7.18 -13.34 0.93
N LYS A 47 -7.31 -14.56 0.42
CA LYS A 47 -6.74 -15.77 1.04
C LYS A 47 -5.22 -15.69 1.11
N PHE A 48 -4.60 -15.19 0.05
CA PHE A 48 -3.15 -14.96 -0.04
C PHE A 48 -2.90 -13.51 -0.45
N LYS A 49 -2.20 -12.78 0.42
CA LYS A 49 -1.84 -11.37 0.23
C LYS A 49 -0.39 -11.28 -0.20
N ASP A 50 -0.15 -10.81 -1.41
CA ASP A 50 1.19 -10.58 -1.97
C ASP A 50 1.64 -9.12 -1.82
N VAL A 51 2.86 -8.81 -2.27
CA VAL A 51 3.41 -7.45 -2.20
C VAL A 51 2.47 -6.41 -2.83
N VAL A 52 1.82 -6.75 -3.94
CA VAL A 52 0.92 -5.84 -4.67
C VAL A 52 -0.31 -5.48 -3.81
N SER A 53 -0.94 -6.48 -3.17
CA SER A 53 -2.07 -6.26 -2.28
C SER A 53 -1.75 -5.33 -1.10
N TRP A 54 -0.59 -5.53 -0.46
CA TRP A 54 -0.14 -4.73 0.68
C TRP A 54 0.21 -3.32 0.25
N THR A 55 0.96 -3.16 -0.84
CA THR A 55 1.33 -1.86 -1.41
C THR A 55 0.08 -1.07 -1.77
N ALA A 56 -0.92 -1.70 -2.39
CA ALA A 56 -2.17 -1.03 -2.74
C ALA A 56 -2.90 -0.47 -1.52
N MET A 57 -3.02 -1.25 -0.42
CA MET A 57 -3.62 -0.76 0.83
C MET A 57 -2.82 0.36 1.49
N ILE A 58 -1.49 0.27 1.48
CA ILE A 58 -0.61 1.32 2.01
C ILE A 58 -0.82 2.64 1.24
N LEU A 59 -0.87 2.58 -0.08
CA LEU A 59 -1.15 3.75 -0.92
C LEU A 59 -2.56 4.30 -0.69
N ALA A 60 -3.56 3.44 -0.49
CA ALA A 60 -4.93 3.84 -0.17
C ALA A 60 -4.95 4.73 1.08
N TYR A 61 -4.40 4.24 2.19
CA TYR A 61 -4.38 5.01 3.43
C TYR A 61 -3.52 6.28 3.31
N SER A 62 -2.37 6.22 2.63
CA SER A 62 -1.48 7.37 2.44
C SER A 62 -2.13 8.50 1.66
N ASN A 63 -2.82 8.18 0.56
CA ASN A 63 -3.36 9.16 -0.38
C ASN A 63 -4.66 9.81 0.08
N HIS A 64 -5.42 9.13 0.95
CA HIS A 64 -6.76 9.58 1.36
C HIS A 64 -6.81 10.15 2.78
N GLY A 65 -5.67 10.59 3.32
CA GLY A 65 -5.62 11.32 4.60
C GLY A 65 -5.53 10.45 5.85
N TYR A 66 -5.34 9.14 5.70
CA TYR A 66 -5.26 8.19 6.80
C TYR A 66 -3.81 7.78 7.11
N GLY A 67 -2.86 8.73 7.04
CA GLY A 67 -1.42 8.45 7.10
C GLY A 67 -0.97 7.64 8.34
N TYR A 68 -1.65 7.77 9.48
CA TYR A 68 -1.36 6.95 10.67
C TYR A 68 -1.71 5.46 10.51
N HIS A 69 -2.71 5.13 9.69
CA HIS A 69 -3.15 3.74 9.44
C HIS A 69 -2.15 2.96 8.57
N VAL A 70 -1.25 3.67 7.88
CA VAL A 70 -0.20 3.03 7.07
C VAL A 70 0.75 2.20 7.93
N PHE A 71 1.07 2.62 9.16
CA PHE A 71 2.06 1.91 9.97
C PHE A 71 1.59 0.55 10.50
N PRO A 72 0.36 0.39 11.02
CA PRO A 72 -0.19 -0.92 11.33
C PRO A 72 -0.20 -1.86 10.13
N VAL A 73 -0.60 -1.38 8.95
CA VAL A 73 -0.64 -2.17 7.72
C VAL A 73 0.77 -2.60 7.30
N PHE A 74 1.73 -1.69 7.29
CA PHE A 74 3.13 -2.00 7.00
C PHE A 74 3.72 -2.99 8.01
N ALA A 75 3.47 -2.81 9.30
CA ALA A 75 3.92 -3.75 10.31
C ALA A 75 3.31 -5.14 10.13
N HIS A 76 2.05 -5.21 9.69
CA HIS A 76 1.39 -6.48 9.38
C HIS A 76 2.03 -7.14 8.15
N MET A 77 2.27 -6.41 7.07
CA MET A 77 3.00 -6.89 5.89
C MET A 77 4.32 -7.57 6.28
N LEU A 78 5.13 -6.92 7.13
CA LEU A 78 6.41 -7.46 7.60
C LEU A 78 6.23 -8.73 8.46
N ARG A 79 5.26 -8.75 9.38
CA ARG A 79 4.97 -9.95 10.19
C ARG A 79 4.49 -11.13 9.36
N SER A 80 3.82 -10.86 8.24
CA SER A 80 3.40 -11.88 7.28
C SER A 80 4.53 -12.36 6.37
N GLY A 81 5.78 -11.92 6.60
CA GLY A 81 6.95 -12.31 5.82
C GLY A 81 7.00 -11.71 4.42
N ILE A 82 6.13 -10.75 4.11
CA ILE A 82 6.08 -10.13 2.78
C ILE A 82 7.08 -8.97 2.76
N LYS A 83 8.05 -9.04 1.85
CA LYS A 83 9.06 -8.01 1.67
C LYS A 83 8.45 -6.78 0.97
N PRO A 84 8.60 -5.56 1.52
CA PRO A 84 8.19 -4.34 0.83
C PRO A 84 9.02 -4.10 -0.43
N ASP A 85 8.37 -3.48 -1.42
CA ASP A 85 9.01 -2.97 -2.62
C ASP A 85 9.26 -1.45 -2.52
N GLU A 86 9.88 -0.87 -3.55
CA GLU A 86 10.16 0.56 -3.61
C GLU A 86 8.88 1.41 -3.50
N ILE A 87 7.79 0.94 -4.10
CA ILE A 87 6.49 1.64 -4.11
C ILE A 87 5.90 1.67 -2.70
N THR A 88 6.06 0.58 -1.94
CA THR A 88 5.67 0.50 -0.53
C THR A 88 6.31 1.64 0.27
N PHE A 89 7.62 1.84 0.10
CA PHE A 89 8.34 2.90 0.79
C PHE A 89 7.88 4.30 0.37
N VAL A 90 7.61 4.52 -0.93
CA VAL A 90 7.03 5.80 -1.39
C VAL A 90 5.72 6.10 -0.65
N GLY A 91 4.83 5.12 -0.51
CA GLY A 91 3.58 5.27 0.24
C GLY A 91 3.79 5.62 1.71
N ILE A 92 4.66 4.89 2.42
CA ILE A 92 4.89 5.13 3.85
C ILE A 92 5.58 6.48 4.10
N LEU A 93 6.51 6.88 3.23
CA LEU A 93 7.23 8.15 3.35
C LEU A 93 6.29 9.33 3.03
N SER A 94 5.40 9.19 2.04
CA SER A 94 4.34 10.16 1.76
C SER A 94 3.42 10.32 2.98
N ALA A 95 2.98 9.22 3.59
CA ALA A 95 2.20 9.27 4.82
C ALA A 95 2.94 10.00 5.96
N CYS A 96 4.25 9.72 6.16
CA CYS A 96 5.05 10.42 7.16
C CYS A 96 5.11 11.93 6.91
N SER A 97 5.25 12.34 5.64
CA SER A 97 5.24 13.74 5.24
C SER A 97 3.89 14.39 5.55
N HIS A 98 2.77 13.74 5.18
CA HIS A 98 1.42 14.25 5.41
C HIS A 98 1.08 14.42 6.90
N VAL A 99 1.55 13.51 7.77
CA VAL A 99 1.24 13.57 9.22
C VAL A 99 2.36 14.19 10.08
N GLY A 100 3.42 14.74 9.46
CA GLY A 100 4.51 15.43 10.16
C GLY A 100 5.47 14.53 10.95
N LEU A 101 5.55 13.23 10.64
CA LEU A 101 6.40 12.26 11.35
C LEU A 101 7.83 12.23 10.78
N VAL A 102 8.56 13.34 10.93
CA VAL A 102 9.88 13.55 10.32
C VAL A 102 10.90 12.48 10.72
N GLU A 103 11.08 12.23 12.02
CA GLU A 103 12.08 11.27 12.51
C GLU A 103 11.80 9.83 12.03
N LYS A 104 10.52 9.45 12.00
CA LYS A 104 10.10 8.13 11.53
C LYS A 104 10.34 7.99 10.03
N GLY A 105 10.00 9.04 9.28
CA GLY A 105 10.25 9.12 7.85
C GLY A 105 11.74 8.98 7.50
N GLN A 106 12.63 9.67 8.22
CA GLN A 106 14.08 9.52 8.05
C GLN A 106 14.56 8.09 8.32
N LYS A 107 14.12 7.47 9.44
CA LYS A 107 14.47 6.07 9.75
C LYS A 107 14.04 5.12 8.64
N LEU A 108 12.83 5.29 8.11
CA LEU A 108 12.31 4.48 7.01
C LEU A 108 13.10 4.72 5.70
N PHE A 109 13.42 5.98 5.38
CA PHE A 109 14.21 6.35 4.21
C PHE A 109 15.59 5.70 4.21
N TYR A 110 16.30 5.73 5.34
CA TYR A 110 17.60 5.06 5.45
C TYR A 110 17.46 3.53 5.41
N SER A 111 16.41 2.97 6.02
CA SER A 111 16.16 1.52 5.99
C SER A 111 15.91 1.01 4.57
N MET A 112 15.22 1.79 3.74
CA MET A 112 14.93 1.47 2.34
C MET A 112 16.23 1.18 1.56
N SER A 113 17.26 2.00 1.74
CA SER A 113 18.57 1.80 1.12
C SER A 113 19.39 0.71 1.81
N ARG A 114 19.55 0.78 3.14
CA ARG A 114 20.51 -0.06 3.89
C ARG A 114 20.05 -1.51 4.06
N VAL A 115 18.75 -1.72 4.22
CA VAL A 115 18.18 -3.04 4.51
C VAL A 115 17.60 -3.67 3.25
N TYR A 116 16.92 -2.87 2.42
CA TYR A 116 16.20 -3.38 1.25
C TYR A 116 16.93 -3.17 -0.09
N GLY A 117 17.98 -2.34 -0.11
CA GLY A 117 18.81 -2.09 -1.29
C GLY A 117 18.17 -1.17 -2.34
N PHE A 118 17.06 -0.50 -2.00
CA PHE A 118 16.39 0.40 -2.92
C PHE A 118 17.07 1.77 -2.92
N LYS A 119 17.31 2.32 -4.12
CA LYS A 119 17.82 3.69 -4.22
C LYS A 119 16.67 4.68 -4.05
N PRO A 120 16.80 5.69 -3.18
CA PRO A 120 15.83 6.76 -3.12
C PRO A 120 15.81 7.50 -4.45
N ARG A 121 14.68 7.45 -5.17
CA ARG A 121 14.48 8.36 -6.29
C ARG A 121 14.41 9.77 -5.73
N ALA A 122 15.18 10.70 -6.29
CA ALA A 122 15.05 12.12 -5.99
C ALA A 122 13.68 12.61 -6.47
N VAL A 123 12.66 12.51 -5.62
CA VAL A 123 11.32 13.03 -5.90
C VAL A 123 11.04 14.14 -4.91
N SER A 124 10.36 15.19 -5.38
CA SER A 124 9.92 16.41 -4.69
C SER A 124 9.13 16.22 -3.37
N ILE A 125 8.90 14.97 -2.95
CA ILE A 125 8.22 14.58 -1.70
C ILE A 125 9.19 14.51 -0.51
N PHE A 126 10.51 14.50 -0.74
CA PHE A 126 11.49 14.42 0.34
C PHE A 126 11.92 15.82 0.80
N PRO A 127 11.78 16.15 2.09
CA PRO A 127 12.37 17.36 2.65
C PRO A 127 13.88 17.32 2.41
N ALA A 128 14.48 18.47 2.06
CA ALA A 128 15.93 18.59 1.82
C ALA A 128 16.79 18.04 2.98
N SER A 129 16.24 17.99 4.20
CA SER A 129 16.87 17.41 5.40
C SER A 129 17.03 15.88 5.38
N TRP A 130 16.54 15.18 4.36
CA TRP A 130 16.64 13.72 4.24
C TRP A 130 17.68 13.27 3.21
N THR A 131 18.12 14.17 2.34
CA THR A 131 19.04 13.89 1.23
C THR A 131 20.48 14.35 1.51
N SER A 132 20.72 14.96 2.67
CA SER A 132 22.00 15.51 3.14
C SER A 132 22.81 14.50 3.96
#